data_AF-A0ABD3QYF7-F1
#
_entry.id   AF-A0ABD3QYF7-F1
#
_cell.length_a   1.000
_cell.length_b   1.000
_cell.length_c   1.000
_cell.angle_alpha   90.00
_cell.angle_beta   90.00
_cell.angle_gamma   90.00
#
_symmetry.space_group_name_H-M   'P 1'
#
loop_
_entity.id
_entity.type
_entity.pdbx_description
1 polymer ?
#
loop_
_entity_poly.entity_id
_entity_poly.type
_entity_poly.pdbx_seq_one_letter_code
_entity_poly.pdbx_strand_id
1 'polypeptide(L)'
;MSEYHYLDSYLSEILPVLGLDAETYAPYVTGYANDNSDDDGESLDELIELLRASSEVHGEDDAWDNFRKEISQRRQDYLAGENLRKELHVLEIQAATHANLQKEIELSQKNAVEIEARKQLDLDKGKPENMSEDKIALLTKYGYEDSQDDADDGGYTEAPITNRDHAAASSLQKAQKLKSAPTQTKEEARQETKKMKADKNAKKEERRKKAEKRERQR
;
A
#
# COMPACT_ATOMS: atom_id res chain seq x y z
N MET A 1 12.60 11.92 -24.41
CA MET A 1 12.68 13.37 -24.17
C MET A 1 13.92 13.56 -23.33
N SER A 2 14.94 14.24 -23.86
CA SER A 2 16.11 14.57 -23.04
C SER A 2 15.61 15.45 -21.90
N GLU A 3 15.89 15.02 -20.67
CA GLU A 3 15.55 15.78 -19.48
C GLU A 3 16.49 17.00 -19.48
N TYR A 4 15.96 18.17 -19.87
CA TYR A 4 16.73 19.41 -19.90
C TYR A 4 17.17 19.74 -18.48
N HIS A 5 18.47 19.94 -18.28
CA HIS A 5 19.03 20.32 -17.00
C HIS A 5 18.66 21.77 -16.68
N TYR A 6 18.47 22.09 -15.40
CA TYR A 6 18.06 23.44 -14.95
C TYR A 6 19.11 24.53 -15.27
N LEU A 7 20.33 24.14 -15.62
CA LEU A 7 21.41 25.03 -16.05
C LEU A 7 21.52 25.18 -17.57
N ASP A 8 20.89 24.32 -18.39
CA ASP A 8 21.17 24.24 -19.84
C ASP A 8 20.93 25.58 -20.55
N SER A 9 19.80 26.24 -20.27
CA SER A 9 19.50 27.55 -20.86
C SER A 9 20.54 28.60 -20.48
N TYR A 10 20.96 28.62 -19.21
CA TYR A 10 21.95 29.58 -18.72
C TYR A 10 23.33 29.32 -19.32
N LEU A 11 23.77 28.06 -19.36
CA LEU A 11 25.07 27.66 -19.89
C LEU A 11 25.17 27.92 -21.40
N SER A 12 24.08 27.74 -22.15
CA SER A 12 24.03 28.05 -23.57
C SER A 12 24.22 29.55 -23.87
N GLU A 13 23.90 30.42 -22.92
CA GLU A 13 24.03 31.87 -23.07
C GLU A 13 25.37 32.38 -22.54
N ILE A 14 25.84 31.89 -21.38
CA ILE A 14 27.01 32.46 -20.68
C ILE A 14 28.34 31.86 -21.11
N LEU A 15 28.41 30.57 -21.46
CA LEU A 15 29.68 29.94 -21.85
C LEU A 15 30.29 30.60 -23.10
N PRO A 16 29.52 30.92 -24.16
CA PRO A 16 30.08 31.64 -25.31
C PRO A 16 30.60 33.03 -24.96
N VAL A 17 29.96 33.72 -24.00
CA VAL A 17 30.41 35.04 -23.51
C VAL A 17 31.75 34.91 -22.76
N LEU A 18 31.93 33.80 -22.04
CA LEU A 18 33.19 33.44 -21.40
C LEU A 18 34.21 32.83 -22.37
N GLY A 19 33.98 32.85 -23.68
CA GLY A 19 34.93 32.30 -24.67
C GLY A 19 35.05 30.77 -24.63
N LEU A 20 33.98 30.09 -24.21
CA LEU A 20 33.89 28.63 -24.13
C LEU A 20 32.75 28.11 -25.00
N ASP A 21 32.97 26.98 -25.66
CA ASP A 21 31.91 26.31 -26.40
C ASP A 21 30.90 25.64 -25.46
N ALA A 22 29.62 25.99 -25.59
CA ALA A 22 28.58 25.49 -24.71
C ALA A 22 28.39 23.97 -24.84
N GLU A 23 28.50 23.40 -26.04
CA GLU A 23 28.31 21.96 -26.26
C GLU A 23 29.44 21.14 -25.61
N THR A 24 30.67 21.66 -25.68
CA THR A 24 31.84 21.02 -25.07
C THR A 24 31.85 21.16 -23.56
N TYR A 25 31.59 22.36 -23.04
CA TYR A 25 31.85 22.67 -21.62
C TYR A 25 30.61 22.55 -20.70
N ALA A 26 29.38 22.69 -21.20
CA ALA A 26 28.18 22.55 -20.37
C ALA A 26 28.04 21.17 -19.69
N PRO A 27 28.41 20.04 -20.34
CA PRO A 27 28.38 18.73 -19.69
C PRO A 27 29.22 18.63 -18.41
N TYR A 28 30.35 19.35 -18.33
CA TYR A 28 31.19 19.36 -17.13
C TYR A 28 30.54 20.14 -15.98
N VAL A 29 29.90 21.26 -16.30
CA VAL A 29 29.20 22.09 -15.30
C VAL A 29 27.93 21.40 -14.80
N THR A 30 27.16 20.78 -15.69
CA THR A 30 25.98 20.01 -15.30
C THR A 30 26.34 18.71 -14.59
N GLY A 31 27.45 18.07 -14.96
CA GLY A 31 28.00 16.92 -14.23
C GLY A 31 28.36 17.27 -12.80
N TYR A 32 29.06 18.40 -12.61
CA TYR A 32 29.34 18.95 -11.29
C TYR A 32 28.07 19.24 -10.48
N ALA A 33 27.11 19.94 -11.10
CA ALA A 33 25.88 20.35 -10.44
C ALA A 33 24.99 19.18 -9.98
N ASN A 34 25.14 18.01 -10.61
CA ASN A 34 24.46 16.77 -10.25
C ASN A 34 25.23 15.94 -9.23
N ASP A 35 26.55 16.14 -9.10
CA ASP A 35 27.32 15.48 -8.07
C ASP A 35 26.91 16.09 -6.73
N ASN A 36 26.12 15.32 -5.98
CA ASN A 36 25.56 15.71 -4.69
C ASN A 36 26.63 15.66 -3.59
N SER A 37 27.88 15.92 -3.93
CA SER A 37 28.92 16.14 -2.95
C SER A 37 28.51 17.38 -2.15
N ASP A 38 28.42 17.20 -0.83
CA ASP A 38 28.29 18.26 0.18
C ASP A 38 29.61 19.08 0.23
N ASP A 39 30.12 19.44 -0.94
CA ASP A 39 31.41 20.08 -1.09
C ASP A 39 31.20 21.59 -1.04
N ASP A 40 31.94 22.24 -0.15
CA ASP A 40 31.75 23.61 0.34
C ASP A 40 32.09 24.70 -0.70
N GLY A 41 31.92 24.39 -1.99
CA GLY A 41 32.25 25.24 -3.13
C GLY A 41 33.67 25.07 -3.65
N GLU A 42 34.54 24.30 -2.98
CA GLU A 42 35.94 24.08 -3.39
C GLU A 42 36.03 23.41 -4.77
N SER A 43 35.22 22.38 -5.01
CA SER A 43 35.15 21.72 -6.33
C SER A 43 34.53 22.58 -7.44
N LEU A 44 33.63 23.52 -7.11
CA LEU A 44 33.15 24.49 -8.09
C LEU A 44 34.27 25.46 -8.46
N ASP A 45 35.09 25.86 -7.48
CA ASP A 45 36.21 26.76 -7.70
C ASP A 45 37.29 26.09 -8.56
N GLU A 46 37.63 24.82 -8.30
CA GLU A 46 38.52 24.03 -9.15
C GLU A 46 38.00 23.89 -10.59
N LEU A 47 36.70 23.62 -10.77
CA LEU A 47 36.09 23.55 -12.09
C LEU A 47 36.16 24.92 -12.80
N ILE A 48 35.87 26.00 -12.09
CA ILE A 48 35.91 27.35 -12.65
C ILE A 48 37.35 27.73 -13.04
N GLU A 49 38.34 27.38 -12.24
CA GLU A 49 39.75 27.58 -12.58
C GLU A 49 40.14 26.82 -13.86
N LEU A 50 39.69 25.57 -14.00
CA LEU A 50 39.93 24.77 -15.20
C LEU A 50 39.26 25.37 -16.45
N LEU A 51 38.01 25.83 -16.31
CA LEU A 51 37.26 26.49 -17.39
C LEU A 51 37.91 27.81 -17.76
N ARG A 52 38.38 28.58 -16.77
CA ARG A 52 39.10 29.84 -16.98
C ARG A 52 40.43 29.62 -17.70
N ALA A 53 41.16 28.56 -17.36
CA ALA A 53 42.39 28.18 -18.07
C ALA A 53 42.12 27.72 -19.52
N SER A 54 40.93 27.18 -19.77
CA SER A 54 40.49 26.74 -21.09
C SER A 54 39.81 27.84 -21.91
N SER A 55 39.52 28.98 -21.30
CA SER A 55 38.81 30.08 -21.94
C SER A 55 39.73 30.85 -22.88
N GLU A 56 39.23 31.08 -24.10
CA GLU A 56 39.90 31.92 -25.08
C GLU A 56 39.82 33.41 -24.74
N VAL A 57 38.85 33.78 -23.88
CA VAL A 57 38.60 35.15 -23.44
C VAL A 57 39.09 35.29 -22.01
N HIS A 58 40.19 36.01 -21.82
CA HIS A 58 40.63 36.42 -20.49
C HIS A 58 39.70 37.54 -19.99
N GLY A 59 38.46 37.16 -19.65
CA GLY A 59 37.44 38.04 -19.12
C GLY A 59 37.89 38.69 -17.81
N GLU A 60 37.30 39.84 -17.50
CA GLU A 60 37.46 40.52 -16.21
C GLU A 60 37.08 39.55 -15.07
N ASP A 61 37.81 39.60 -13.94
CA ASP A 61 37.59 38.71 -12.78
C ASP A 61 36.11 38.69 -12.33
N ASP A 62 35.42 39.82 -12.48
CA ASP A 62 34.00 39.99 -12.16
C ASP A 62 33.06 39.05 -12.95
N ALA A 63 33.41 38.66 -14.18
CA ALA A 63 32.58 37.78 -15.00
C ALA A 63 32.56 36.34 -14.47
N TRP A 64 33.71 35.85 -14.01
CA TRP A 64 33.85 34.52 -13.42
C TRP A 64 33.22 34.44 -12.02
N ASP A 65 33.36 35.50 -11.23
CA ASP A 65 32.69 35.60 -9.93
C ASP A 65 31.15 35.61 -10.07
N ASN A 66 30.62 36.30 -11.08
CA ASN A 66 29.19 36.29 -11.37
C ASN A 66 28.73 34.91 -11.87
N PHE A 67 29.52 34.26 -12.73
CA PHE A 67 29.23 32.91 -13.20
C PHE A 67 29.13 31.91 -12.03
N ARG A 68 30.07 31.97 -11.08
CA ARG A 68 30.07 31.16 -9.85
C ARG A 68 28.80 31.37 -9.01
N LYS A 69 28.45 32.64 -8.76
CA LYS A 69 27.28 33.01 -7.96
C LYS A 69 25.99 32.50 -8.58
N GLU A 70 25.83 32.68 -9.88
CA GLU A 70 24.65 32.22 -10.63
C GLU A 70 24.50 30.70 -10.61
N ILE A 71 25.59 29.93 -10.79
CA ILE A 71 25.54 28.46 -10.68
C ILE A 71 25.08 28.05 -9.28
N SER A 72 25.69 28.63 -8.24
CA SER A 72 25.35 28.33 -6.85
C SER A 72 23.89 28.67 -6.54
N GLN A 73 23.43 29.84 -6.97
CA GLN A 73 22.06 30.30 -6.74
C GLN A 73 21.04 29.43 -7.46
N ARG A 74 21.27 29.10 -8.74
CA ARG A 74 20.37 28.23 -9.50
C ARG A 74 20.32 26.82 -8.93
N ARG A 75 21.43 26.30 -8.40
CA ARG A 75 21.45 25.02 -7.68
C ARG A 75 20.59 25.08 -6.42
N GLN A 76 20.71 26.15 -5.63
CA GLN A 76 19.88 26.35 -4.43
C GLN A 76 18.39 26.45 -4.78
N ASP A 77 18.03 27.21 -5.81
CA ASP A 77 16.64 27.36 -6.25
C ASP A 77 16.06 26.02 -6.76
N TYR A 78 16.85 25.25 -7.50
CA TYR A 78 16.46 23.93 -7.97
C TYR A 78 16.22 22.97 -6.78
N LEU A 79 17.15 22.90 -5.83
CA LEU A 79 17.03 22.05 -4.64
C LEU A 79 15.85 22.49 -3.76
N ALA A 80 15.63 23.78 -3.58
CA ALA A 80 14.47 24.32 -2.85
C ALA A 80 13.15 23.93 -3.53
N GLY A 81 13.08 24.04 -4.86
CA GLY A 81 11.93 23.61 -5.64
C GLY A 81 11.68 22.10 -5.57
N GLU A 82 12.74 21.29 -5.59
CA GLU A 82 12.65 19.84 -5.45
C GLU A 82 12.17 19.44 -4.04
N ASN A 83 12.68 20.09 -3.00
CA ASN A 83 12.25 19.89 -1.62
C ASN A 83 10.77 20.25 -1.43
N LEU A 84 10.32 21.37 -2.01
CA LEU A 84 8.90 21.75 -2.00
C LEU A 84 8.02 20.71 -2.70
N ARG A 85 8.46 20.18 -3.85
CA ARG A 85 7.73 19.11 -4.57
C ARG A 85 7.64 17.84 -3.73
N LYS A 86 8.74 17.44 -3.08
CA LYS A 86 8.78 16.29 -2.16
C LYS A 86 7.82 16.49 -0.99
N GLU A 87 7.82 17.69 -0.39
CA GLU A 87 6.93 18.03 0.72
C GLU A 87 5.45 17.97 0.31
N LEU A 88 5.09 18.57 -0.83
CA LEU A 88 3.73 18.49 -1.37
C LEU A 88 3.29 17.05 -1.64
N HIS A 89 4.18 16.22 -2.17
CA HIS A 89 3.88 14.81 -2.41
C HIS A 89 3.65 14.03 -1.10
N VAL A 90 4.43 14.32 -0.05
CA VAL A 90 4.22 13.71 1.27
C VAL A 90 2.86 14.14 1.86
N LEU A 91 2.49 15.41 1.75
CA LEU A 91 1.19 15.91 2.19
C LEU A 91 0.04 15.27 1.42
N GLU A 92 0.19 15.06 0.12
CA GLU A 92 -0.82 14.37 -0.70
C GLU A 92 -1.02 12.92 -0.26
N ILE A 93 0.07 12.17 0.00
CA ILE A 93 0.00 10.81 0.53
C ILE A 93 -0.68 10.80 1.91
N GLN A 94 -0.34 11.73 2.79
CA GLN A 94 -0.96 11.85 4.11
C GLN A 94 -2.46 12.15 4.02
N ALA A 95 -2.87 13.06 3.13
CA ALA A 95 -4.28 13.36 2.91
C ALA A 95 -5.05 12.15 2.35
N ALA A 96 -4.47 11.44 1.38
CA ALA A 96 -5.07 10.25 0.79
C ALA A 96 -5.21 9.11 1.81
N THR A 97 -4.19 8.89 2.65
CA THR A 97 -4.23 7.87 3.72
C THR A 97 -5.27 8.21 4.78
N HIS A 98 -5.34 9.46 5.23
CA HIS A 98 -6.37 9.91 6.17
C HIS A 98 -7.79 9.71 5.60
N ALA A 99 -8.02 10.10 4.34
CA ALA A 99 -9.31 9.92 3.68
C ALA A 99 -9.72 8.44 3.56
N ASN A 100 -8.76 7.53 3.33
CA ASN A 100 -9.03 6.10 3.28
C ASN A 100 -9.36 5.53 4.67
N LEU A 101 -8.63 5.92 5.70
CA LEU A 101 -8.91 5.51 7.08
C LEU A 101 -10.29 5.99 7.53
N GLN A 102 -10.68 7.22 7.17
CA GLN A 102 -11.99 7.74 7.51
C GLN A 102 -13.12 6.93 6.86
N LYS A 103 -12.96 6.54 5.58
CA LYS A 103 -13.92 5.65 4.91
C LYS A 103 -14.03 4.29 5.57
N GLU A 104 -12.91 3.73 6.03
CA GLU A 104 -12.90 2.44 6.74
C GLU A 104 -13.60 2.55 8.10
N ILE A 105 -13.39 3.65 8.83
CA ILE A 105 -14.09 3.93 10.09
C ILE A 105 -15.60 4.02 9.84
N GLU A 106 -16.05 4.81 8.86
CA GLU A 106 -17.47 4.94 8.52
C GLU A 106 -18.11 3.59 8.13
N LEU A 107 -17.38 2.77 7.36
CA LEU A 107 -17.85 1.46 6.95
C LEU A 107 -17.93 0.49 8.15
N SER A 108 -16.97 0.54 9.06
CA SER A 108 -16.98 -0.24 10.30
C SER A 108 -18.14 0.15 11.22
N GLN A 109 -18.43 1.45 11.34
CA GLN A 109 -19.56 1.95 12.14
C GLN A 109 -20.90 1.52 11.54
N LYS A 110 -21.06 1.63 10.22
CA LYS A 110 -22.27 1.14 9.53
C LYS A 110 -22.47 -0.35 9.73
N ASN A 111 -21.41 -1.15 9.59
CA ASN A 111 -21.47 -2.60 9.82
C ASN A 111 -21.83 -2.94 11.28
N ALA A 112 -21.28 -2.21 12.26
CA ALA A 112 -21.59 -2.42 13.67
C ALA A 112 -23.08 -2.16 13.97
N VAL A 113 -23.63 -1.07 13.44
CA VAL A 113 -25.06 -0.75 13.56
C VAL A 113 -25.94 -1.81 12.87
N GLU A 114 -25.55 -2.30 11.69
CA GLU A 114 -26.30 -3.35 11.01
C GLU A 114 -26.31 -4.67 11.81
N ILE A 115 -25.16 -5.05 12.40
CA ILE A 115 -25.06 -6.24 13.25
C ILE A 115 -25.94 -6.09 14.50
N GLU A 116 -25.94 -4.92 15.13
CA GLU A 116 -26.78 -4.65 16.30
C GLU A 116 -28.28 -4.69 15.95
N ALA A 117 -28.67 -4.12 14.81
CA ALA A 117 -30.04 -4.17 14.32
C ALA A 117 -30.50 -5.60 13.99
N ARG A 118 -29.64 -6.43 13.38
CA ARG A 118 -29.92 -7.86 13.16
C ARG A 118 -30.08 -8.61 14.47
N LYS A 119 -29.21 -8.36 15.44
CA LYS A 119 -29.28 -8.98 16.77
C LYS A 119 -30.58 -8.61 17.49
N GLN A 120 -31.04 -7.36 17.39
CA GLN A 120 -32.33 -6.94 17.93
C GLN A 120 -33.51 -7.66 17.25
N LEU A 121 -33.50 -7.75 15.91
CA LEU A 121 -34.52 -8.51 15.18
C LEU A 121 -34.55 -10.00 15.53
N ASP A 122 -33.40 -10.62 15.76
CA ASP A 122 -33.32 -12.04 16.17
C ASP A 122 -33.81 -12.24 17.61
N LEU A 123 -33.54 -11.29 18.52
CA LEU A 123 -34.10 -11.29 19.88
C LEU A 123 -35.62 -11.10 19.87
N ASP A 124 -36.14 -10.23 19.01
CA ASP A 124 -37.58 -10.02 18.87
C ASP A 124 -38.29 -11.21 18.21
N LYS A 125 -37.65 -11.89 17.25
CA LYS A 125 -38.15 -13.17 16.70
C LYS A 125 -38.08 -14.33 17.70
N GLY A 126 -37.13 -14.28 18.63
CA GLY A 126 -36.96 -15.26 19.71
C GLY A 126 -37.91 -15.06 20.88
N LYS A 127 -38.60 -13.91 20.98
CA LYS A 127 -39.72 -13.74 21.91
C LYS A 127 -40.87 -14.60 21.43
N PRO A 128 -41.41 -15.50 22.27
CA PRO A 128 -42.58 -16.30 21.91
C PRO A 128 -43.82 -15.39 21.93
N GLU A 129 -44.02 -14.58 20.89
CA GLU A 129 -45.20 -13.73 20.74
C GLU A 129 -46.51 -14.52 20.51
N ASN A 130 -46.52 -15.84 20.70
CA ASN A 130 -47.73 -16.68 20.63
C ASN A 130 -47.69 -17.90 21.58
N MET A 131 -47.02 -17.81 22.73
CA MET A 131 -47.30 -18.76 23.83
C MET A 131 -48.25 -18.04 24.78
N SER A 132 -49.54 -18.38 24.72
CA SER A 132 -50.51 -17.88 25.72
C SER A 132 -49.99 -18.18 27.12
N GLU A 133 -50.28 -17.29 28.07
CA GLU A 133 -49.86 -17.44 29.48
C GLU A 133 -50.24 -18.82 30.04
N ASP A 134 -51.38 -19.36 29.60
CA ASP A 134 -51.86 -20.71 29.93
C ASP A 134 -50.90 -21.82 29.46
N LYS A 135 -50.31 -21.70 28.27
CA LYS A 135 -49.39 -22.71 27.73
C LYS A 135 -48.04 -22.70 28.46
N ILE A 136 -47.61 -21.52 28.92
CA ILE A 136 -46.41 -21.37 29.75
C ILE A 136 -46.66 -21.96 31.15
N ALA A 137 -47.83 -21.70 31.74
CA ALA A 137 -48.23 -22.27 33.02
C ALA A 137 -48.35 -23.80 32.97
N LEU A 138 -48.90 -24.35 31.88
CA LEU A 138 -49.00 -25.80 31.66
C LEU A 138 -47.62 -26.48 31.54
N LEU A 139 -46.69 -25.91 30.77
CA LEU A 139 -45.32 -26.42 30.66
C LEU A 139 -44.55 -26.33 31.97
N THR A 140 -44.81 -25.31 32.78
CA THR A 140 -44.17 -25.17 34.09
C THR A 140 -44.74 -26.16 35.11
N LYS A 141 -46.03 -26.46 35.02
CA LYS A 141 -46.73 -27.37 35.95
C LYS A 141 -46.55 -28.85 35.61
N TYR A 142 -46.39 -29.20 34.33
CA TYR A 142 -46.34 -30.60 33.86
C TYR A 142 -45.10 -30.95 33.02
N GLY A 143 -44.21 -29.99 32.72
CA GLY A 143 -43.02 -30.22 31.89
C GLY A 143 -41.84 -30.87 32.61
N TYR A 144 -42.00 -31.26 33.88
CA TYR A 144 -40.99 -31.95 34.67
C TYR A 144 -41.60 -33.09 35.50
N GLU A 145 -42.45 -33.91 34.89
CA GLU A 145 -42.68 -35.26 35.40
C GLU A 145 -42.38 -36.26 34.28
N ASP A 146 -41.22 -36.91 34.49
CA ASP A 146 -40.89 -38.28 34.12
C ASP A 146 -40.21 -38.59 32.78
N SER A 147 -38.92 -38.92 32.89
CA SER A 147 -38.45 -40.20 32.38
C SER A 147 -37.25 -40.64 33.22
N GLN A 148 -37.51 -41.03 34.46
CA GLN A 148 -36.59 -41.84 35.24
C GLN A 148 -37.31 -43.14 35.63
N ASP A 149 -36.84 -44.22 35.01
CA ASP A 149 -37.16 -45.65 35.21
C ASP A 149 -38.51 -46.19 34.72
N ASP A 150 -38.50 -46.96 33.61
CA ASP A 150 -38.70 -48.43 33.66
C ASP A 150 -38.59 -49.08 32.28
N ALA A 151 -38.10 -50.32 32.28
CA ALA A 151 -37.91 -51.18 31.11
C ALA A 151 -39.22 -51.73 30.53
N ASP A 152 -39.33 -51.82 29.20
CA ASP A 152 -39.43 -53.09 28.43
C ASP A 152 -39.96 -52.89 26.99
N ASP A 153 -39.38 -53.70 26.10
CA ASP A 153 -39.74 -54.15 24.76
C ASP A 153 -40.67 -53.35 23.80
N GLY A 154 -40.16 -53.12 22.59
CA GLY A 154 -40.91 -52.49 21.49
C GLY A 154 -40.08 -52.34 20.22
N GLY A 155 -39.73 -53.47 19.61
CA GLY A 155 -38.86 -53.55 18.44
C GLY A 155 -39.21 -52.60 17.27
N TYR A 156 -38.24 -51.74 16.94
CA TYR A 156 -37.95 -51.38 15.56
C TYR A 156 -36.52 -51.83 15.29
N THR A 157 -36.37 -52.90 14.50
CA THR A 157 -35.08 -53.26 13.93
C THR A 157 -34.65 -52.14 12.99
N GLU A 158 -33.85 -51.21 13.49
CA GLU A 158 -33.07 -50.30 12.67
C GLU A 158 -32.25 -51.18 11.72
N ALA A 159 -32.55 -51.14 10.43
CA ALA A 159 -31.82 -51.91 9.44
C ALA A 159 -30.32 -51.63 9.61
N PRO A 160 -29.44 -52.66 9.63
CA PRO A 160 -28.02 -52.44 9.84
C PRO A 160 -27.52 -51.42 8.83
N ILE A 161 -26.99 -50.29 9.31
CA ILE A 161 -26.47 -49.23 8.45
C ILE A 161 -25.40 -49.86 7.56
N THR A 162 -25.69 -49.96 6.28
CA THR A 162 -24.79 -50.64 5.34
C THR A 162 -23.71 -49.67 4.90
N ASN A 163 -22.58 -50.18 4.37
CA ASN A 163 -21.55 -49.34 3.77
C ASN A 163 -22.10 -48.42 2.66
N ARG A 164 -23.21 -48.82 2.03
CA ARG A 164 -23.92 -48.03 1.02
C ARG A 164 -24.58 -46.79 1.64
N ASP A 165 -25.14 -46.92 2.84
CA ASP A 165 -25.78 -45.82 3.56
C ASP A 165 -24.75 -44.82 4.11
N HIS A 166 -23.60 -45.32 4.58
CA HIS A 166 -22.45 -44.47 4.93
C HIS A 166 -21.90 -43.69 3.73
N ALA A 167 -21.82 -44.33 2.56
CA ALA A 167 -21.38 -43.68 1.33
C ALA A 167 -22.39 -42.61 0.86
N ALA A 168 -23.69 -42.91 0.95
CA ALA A 168 -24.76 -41.97 0.64
C ALA A 168 -24.72 -40.76 1.58
N ALA A 169 -24.61 -40.98 2.91
CA ALA A 169 -24.50 -39.91 3.90
C ALA A 169 -23.25 -39.05 3.69
N SER A 170 -22.09 -39.64 3.41
CA SER A 170 -20.86 -38.91 3.10
C SER A 170 -20.99 -38.08 1.82
N SER A 171 -21.65 -38.61 0.79
CA SER A 171 -21.89 -37.89 -0.47
C SER A 171 -22.83 -36.70 -0.27
N LEU A 172 -23.86 -36.87 0.56
CA LEU A 172 -24.85 -35.83 0.88
C LEU A 172 -24.22 -34.71 1.72
N GLN A 173 -23.37 -35.08 2.69
CA GLN A 173 -22.63 -34.11 3.49
C GLN A 173 -21.60 -33.32 2.65
N LYS A 174 -20.94 -33.97 1.68
CA LYS A 174 -20.07 -33.28 0.71
C LYS A 174 -20.88 -32.34 -0.20
N ALA A 175 -22.04 -32.77 -0.68
CA ALA A 175 -22.91 -31.94 -1.50
C ALA A 175 -23.45 -30.73 -0.73
N GLN A 176 -23.82 -30.89 0.54
CA GLN A 176 -24.23 -29.78 1.41
C GLN A 176 -23.09 -28.80 1.65
N LYS A 177 -21.87 -29.29 1.94
CA LYS A 177 -20.68 -28.44 2.10
C LYS A 177 -20.33 -27.67 0.82
N LEU A 178 -20.51 -28.26 -0.36
CA LEU A 178 -20.30 -27.59 -1.65
C LEU A 178 -21.39 -26.55 -1.94
N LYS A 179 -22.63 -26.78 -1.51
CA LYS A 179 -23.74 -25.81 -1.63
C LYS A 179 -23.61 -24.66 -0.63
N SER A 180 -23.04 -24.89 0.55
CA SER A 180 -22.80 -23.88 1.58
C SER A 180 -21.42 -23.21 1.46
N ALA A 181 -20.57 -23.67 0.54
CA ALA A 181 -19.30 -23.02 0.30
C ALA A 181 -19.56 -21.63 -0.31
N PRO A 182 -19.00 -20.55 0.27
CA PRO A 182 -19.16 -19.21 -0.28
C PRO A 182 -18.62 -19.24 -1.71
N THR A 183 -19.50 -18.93 -2.66
CA THR A 183 -19.12 -18.81 -4.06
C THR A 183 -18.26 -17.56 -4.16
N GLN A 184 -16.93 -17.74 -4.19
CA GLN A 184 -16.00 -16.64 -4.40
C GLN A 184 -16.45 -15.86 -5.61
N THR A 185 -16.79 -14.60 -5.37
CA THR A 185 -17.22 -13.72 -6.46
C THR A 185 -16.02 -13.49 -7.39
N LYS A 186 -16.30 -13.20 -8.66
CA LYS A 186 -15.25 -12.85 -9.64
C LYS A 186 -14.36 -11.70 -9.16
N GLU A 187 -14.87 -10.88 -8.26
CA GLU A 187 -14.18 -9.76 -7.64
C GLU A 187 -13.23 -10.21 -6.52
N GLU A 188 -13.66 -11.09 -5.63
CA GLU A 188 -12.79 -11.67 -4.58
C GLU A 188 -11.62 -12.46 -5.18
N ALA A 189 -11.86 -13.27 -6.22
CA ALA A 189 -10.79 -13.98 -6.92
C ALA A 189 -9.78 -13.01 -7.60
N ARG A 190 -10.25 -11.85 -8.08
CA ARG A 190 -9.38 -10.79 -8.61
C ARG A 190 -8.60 -10.08 -7.51
N GLN A 191 -9.20 -9.88 -6.34
CA GLN A 191 -8.50 -9.29 -5.19
C GLN A 191 -7.43 -10.25 -4.64
N GLU A 192 -7.73 -11.54 -4.53
CA GLU A 192 -6.80 -12.56 -4.05
C GLU A 192 -5.59 -12.72 -5.00
N THR A 193 -5.84 -12.74 -6.32
CA THR A 193 -4.76 -12.76 -7.31
C THR A 193 -3.92 -11.48 -7.33
N LYS A 194 -4.52 -10.31 -7.07
CA LYS A 194 -3.78 -9.06 -6.88
C LYS A 194 -2.92 -9.11 -5.61
N LYS A 195 -3.46 -9.57 -4.48
CA LYS A 195 -2.72 -9.73 -3.21
C LYS A 195 -1.54 -10.69 -3.38
N MET A 196 -1.74 -11.86 -3.99
CA MET A 196 -0.64 -12.79 -4.28
C MET A 196 0.47 -12.19 -5.16
N LYS A 197 0.12 -11.36 -6.15
CA LYS A 197 1.12 -10.67 -6.98
C LYS A 197 1.90 -9.63 -6.16
N ALA A 198 1.22 -8.87 -5.31
CA ALA A 198 1.85 -7.90 -4.42
C ALA A 198 2.82 -8.59 -3.45
N ASP A 199 2.39 -9.67 -2.78
CA ASP A 199 3.23 -10.43 -1.84
C ASP A 199 4.47 -11.03 -2.52
N LYS A 200 4.30 -11.55 -3.74
CA LYS A 200 5.43 -12.08 -4.52
C LYS A 200 6.44 -11.00 -4.88
N ASN A 201 5.98 -9.79 -5.20
CA ASN A 201 6.85 -8.65 -5.50
C ASN A 201 7.56 -8.16 -4.23
N ALA A 202 6.84 -8.02 -3.12
CA ALA A 202 7.43 -7.64 -1.83
C ALA A 202 8.53 -8.62 -1.40
N LYS A 203 8.29 -9.93 -1.53
CA LYS A 203 9.27 -10.97 -1.21
C LYS A 203 10.49 -10.97 -2.14
N LYS A 204 10.33 -10.54 -3.40
CA LYS A 204 11.46 -10.35 -4.33
C LYS A 204 12.29 -9.12 -3.96
N GLU A 205 11.63 -8.04 -3.56
CA GLU A 205 12.30 -6.80 -3.15
C GLU A 205 13.07 -6.99 -1.84
N GLU A 206 12.50 -7.70 -0.87
CA GLU A 206 13.18 -8.05 0.38
C GLU A 206 14.45 -8.89 0.12
N ARG A 207 14.38 -9.84 -0.84
CA ARG A 207 15.56 -10.61 -1.28
C ARG A 207 16.63 -9.74 -1.94
N ARG A 208 16.22 -8.75 -2.74
CA ARG A 208 17.16 -7.79 -3.36
C ARG A 208 17.84 -6.92 -2.30
N LYS A 209 17.08 -6.34 -1.38
CA LYS A 209 17.62 -5.54 -0.26
C LYS A 209 18.58 -6.35 0.62
N LYS A 210 18.28 -7.64 0.86
CA LYS A 210 19.17 -8.54 1.62
C LYS A 210 20.45 -8.89 0.87
N ALA A 211 20.39 -9.03 -0.46
CA ALA A 211 21.57 -9.27 -1.29
C ALA A 211 22.47 -8.03 -1.34
N GLU A 212 21.89 -6.85 -1.56
CA GLU A 212 22.60 -5.58 -1.60
C GLU A 212 23.28 -5.26 -0.26
N LYS A 213 22.61 -5.55 0.88
CA LYS A 213 23.20 -5.39 2.22
C LYS A 213 24.38 -6.34 2.47
N ARG A 214 24.45 -7.48 1.78
CA ARG A 214 25.56 -8.44 1.89
C ARG A 214 26.75 -8.09 0.98
N GLU A 215 26.51 -7.43 -0.15
CA GLU A 215 27.58 -6.88 -0.99
C GLU A 215 28.31 -5.72 -0.33
N ARG A 216 27.58 -4.83 0.37
CA ARG A 216 28.18 -3.71 1.12
C ARG A 216 29.01 -4.13 2.35
N GLN A 217 29.01 -5.41 2.72
CA GLN A 217 29.80 -5.97 3.84
C GLN A 217 31.05 -6.73 3.38
N ARG A 218 31.33 -6.81 2.08
CA ARG A 218 32.56 -7.43 1.54
C ARG A 218 33.57 -6.39 1.13
#